data_AF-A0A4R1Y7B9-F1
#
_entry.id   AF-A0A4R1Y7B9-F1
#
_cell.length_a   1.000
_cell.length_b   1.000
_cell.length_c   1.000
_cell.angle_alpha   90.00
_cell.angle_beta   90.00
_cell.angle_gamma   90.00
#
_symmetry.space_group_name_H-M   'P 1'
#
loop_
_entity.id
_entity.type
_entity.pdbx_description
1 polymer ?
#
loop_
_entity_poly.entity_id
_entity_poly.type
_entity_poly.pdbx_seq_one_letter_code
_entity_poly.pdbx_strand_id
1 'polypeptide(L)' 'MDEANIAQLIFALSVAREMASLEGPEFDIVVSRIQQAIDETRDKALRYGIVIEIDPASTRTH' A
#
# COMPACT_ATOMS: atom_id res chain seq x y z
N MET A 1 -13.59 -10.50 -4.45
CA MET A 1 -12.44 -9.66 -4.85
C MET A 1 -11.40 -10.64 -5.33
N ASP A 2 -10.97 -10.53 -6.58
CA ASP A 2 -9.90 -11.37 -7.12
C ASP A 2 -8.53 -10.79 -6.77
N GLU A 3 -7.48 -11.58 -7.00
CA GLU A 3 -6.09 -11.21 -6.73
C GLU A 3 -5.67 -9.92 -7.46
N ALA A 4 -6.10 -9.73 -8.71
CA ALA A 4 -5.78 -8.54 -9.49
C ALA A 4 -6.34 -7.26 -8.86
N ASN A 5 -7.59 -7.30 -8.40
CA ASN A 5 -8.23 -6.17 -7.71
C ASN A 5 -7.52 -5.85 -6.38
N ILE A 6 -7.07 -6.86 -5.64
CA ILE A 6 -6.30 -6.67 -4.40
C ILE A 6 -4.94 -6.04 -4.71
N ALA A 7 -4.23 -6.54 -5.72
CA ALA A 7 -2.92 -6.02 -6.13
C ALA A 7 -3.01 -4.56 -6.55
N GLN A 8 -4.01 -4.22 -7.38
CA GLN A 8 -4.27 -2.85 -7.83
C GLN A 8 -4.60 -1.91 -6.67
N LEU A 9 -5.39 -2.37 -5.70
CA LEU A 9 -5.71 -1.58 -4.51
C LEU A 9 -4.47 -1.30 -3.67
N ILE A 10 -3.66 -2.31 -3.37
CA ILE A 10 -2.43 -2.13 -2.58
C ILE A 10 -1.45 -1.22 -3.34
N PHE A 11 -1.33 -1.37 -4.66
CA PHE A 11 -0.53 -0.45 -5.48
C PHE A 11 -1.00 1.00 -5.38
N ALA A 12 -2.31 1.25 -5.58
CA ALA A 12 -2.87 2.59 -5.50
C ALA A 12 -2.67 3.23 -4.11
N LEU A 13 -2.84 2.45 -3.04
CA LEU A 13 -2.55 2.90 -1.67
C LEU A 13 -1.06 3.19 -1.47
N SER A 14 -0.17 2.38 -2.07
CA SER A 14 1.28 2.59 -1.95
C SER A 14 1.70 3.92 -2.60
N VAL A 15 1.17 4.23 -3.79
CA VAL A 15 1.38 5.52 -4.47
C VAL A 15 0.80 6.68 -3.65
N ALA A 16 -0.42 6.54 -3.13
CA ALA A 16 -1.03 7.58 -2.30
C ALA A 16 -0.23 7.86 -1.03
N ARG A 17 0.35 6.82 -0.41
CA ARG A 17 1.23 6.95 0.75
C ARG A 17 2.52 7.70 0.41
N GLU A 18 3.13 7.38 -0.74
CA GLU A 18 4.33 8.07 -1.21
C GLU A 18 4.03 9.56 -1.46
N MET A 19 2.94 9.88 -2.15
CA MET A 19 2.51 11.27 -2.35
C MET A 19 2.30 11.99 -1.02
N ALA A 20 1.55 11.41 -0.08
CA ALA A 20 1.32 12.01 1.23
C ALA A 20 2.62 12.24 2.01
N SER A 21 3.63 11.38 1.86
CA SER A 21 4.92 11.54 2.53
C SER A 21 5.76 12.71 2.01
N LEU A 22 5.43 13.26 0.83
CA LEU A 22 6.12 14.39 0.22
C LEU A 22 5.51 15.75 0.60
N GLU A 23 4.28 15.77 1.13
CA GLU A 23 3.54 17.02 1.39
C GLU A 23 4.02 17.75 2.66
N GLY A 24 4.44 17.03 3.70
CA GLY A 24 4.94 17.61 4.96
C GLY A 24 4.43 16.89 6.22
N PRO A 25 4.88 17.31 7.42
CA PRO A 25 4.55 16.65 8.69
C PRO A 25 3.06 16.59 9.02
N GLU A 26 2.27 17.54 8.52
CA GLU A 26 0.81 17.55 8.68
C GLU A 26 0.12 16.35 7.99
N PHE A 27 0.78 15.73 7.01
CA PHE A 27 0.32 14.52 6.33
C PHE A 27 0.81 13.23 6.98
N ASP A 28 1.58 13.27 8.08
CA ASP A 28 2.04 12.06 8.78
C ASP A 28 0.87 11.15 9.21
N ILE A 29 -0.24 11.76 9.65
CA ILE A 29 -1.47 11.02 9.99
C ILE A 29 -2.09 10.34 8.76
N VAL A 30 -1.99 10.98 7.60
CA VAL A 30 -2.49 10.43 6.33
C VAL A 30 -1.62 9.26 5.90
N VAL A 31 -0.29 9.41 5.94
CA VAL A 31 0.69 8.34 5.69
C VAL A 31 0.40 7.13 6.58
N SER A 32 0.20 7.37 7.89
CA SER A 32 -0.11 6.30 8.85
C SER A 32 -1.43 5.58 8.54
N ARG A 33 -2.48 6.32 8.17
CA ARG A 33 -3.78 5.72 7.84
C ARG A 33 -3.73 4.92 6.54
N ILE A 34 -2.98 5.40 5.55
CA ILE A 34 -2.79 4.66 4.30
C ILE A 34 -2.00 3.38 4.55
N GLN A 35 -0.95 3.43 5.38
CA GLN A 35 -0.21 2.24 5.78
C GLN A 35 -1.13 1.21 6.47
N GLN A 36 -1.99 1.65 7.39
CA GLN A 36 -2.98 0.78 8.02
C GLN A 36 -3.91 0.13 6.98
N ALA A 37 -4.40 0.89 6.00
CA ALA A 37 -5.27 0.36 4.94
C ALA A 37 -4.55 -0.69 4.07
N ILE A 38 -3.25 -0.51 3.80
CA ILE A 38 -2.41 -1.50 3.10
C ILE A 38 -2.33 -2.80 3.92
N ASP A 39 -2.04 -2.70 5.21
CA ASP A 39 -1.86 -3.85 6.08
C ASP A 39 -3.17 -4.62 6.26
N GLU A 40 -4.30 -3.93 6.45
CA GLU A 40 -5.63 -4.55 6.51
C GLU A 40 -6.02 -5.25 5.19
N THR A 41 -5.63 -4.66 4.05
CA THR A 41 -5.88 -5.26 2.73
C THR A 41 -5.06 -6.53 2.54
N ARG A 42 -3.79 -6.54 2.96
CA ARG A 42 -2.93 -7.73 2.95
C ARG A 42 -3.46 -8.81 3.87
N ASP A 43 -3.84 -8.47 5.10
CA ASP A 43 -4.43 -9.41 6.05
C ASP A 43 -5.71 -10.05 5.51
N LYS A 44 -6.55 -9.26 4.85
CA LYS A 44 -7.76 -9.76 4.20
C LYS A 44 -7.42 -10.69 3.02
N ALA A 45 -6.44 -10.33 2.20
CA ALA A 45 -5.97 -11.17 1.09
C ALA A 45 -5.44 -12.52 1.57
N LEU A 46 -4.62 -12.52 2.63
CA LEU A 46 -4.09 -13.73 3.26
C LEU A 46 -5.20 -14.68 3.72
N ARG A 47 -6.31 -14.16 4.27
CA ARG A 47 -7.48 -14.98 4.64
C ARG A 47 -8.15 -15.67 3.45
N TYR A 48 -7.96 -15.14 2.24
CA TYR A 48 -8.43 -15.76 0.99
C TYR A 48 -7.35 -16.63 0.32
N GLY A 49 -6.19 -16.84 0.96
CA GLY A 49 -5.07 -17.59 0.39
C GLY A 49 -4.29 -16.83 -0.68
N ILE A 50 -4.48 -15.50 -0.76
CA ILE A 50 -3.82 -14.63 -1.75
C ILE A 50 -2.63 -13.96 -1.07
N VAL A 51 -1.43 -14.23 -1.57
CA VAL A 51 -0.17 -13.62 -1.08
C VAL A 51 0.24 -12.53 -2.08
N ILE A 52 0.31 -11.28 -1.61
CA ILE A 52 0.73 -10.15 -2.45
C ILE A 52 2.03 -9.58 -1.89
N GLU A 53 3.13 -9.88 -2.56
CA GLU A 53 4.41 -9.22 -2.32
C GLU A 53 4.48 -7.97 -3.20
N ILE A 54 4.45 -6.79 -2.56
CA ILE A 54 4.79 -5.54 -3.23
C ILE A 54 6.16 -5.17 -2.74
N ASP A 55 7.15 -5.22 -3.63
CA ASP A 55 8.50 -4.79 -3.34
C ASP A 55 8.50 -3.27 -3.08
N PRO A 56 8.75 -2.84 -1.83
CA PRO A 56 8.81 -1.41 -1.53
C PRO A 56 10.05 -0.73 -2.12
N ALA A 57 10.95 -1.47 -2.78
CA ALA A 57 12.24 -0.99 -3.26
C ALA A 57 12.35 -0.77 -4.79
N SER A 58 11.26 -0.84 -5.57
CA SER A 58 11.30 -0.41 -6.98
C SER A 58 11.24 1.12 -7.15
N THR A 59 11.89 1.88 -6.27
CA THR A 59 12.24 3.31 -6.46
C THR A 59 13.73 3.60 -6.34
N ARG A 60 14.61 2.58 -6.43
CA ARG A 60 16.05 2.82 -6.64
C ARG A 60 16.71 1.77 -7.54
N THR A 61 16.65 2.00 -8.85
CA THR A 61 17.77 1.69 -9.76
C THR A 61 17.73 2.62 -10.97
N HIS A 62 18.84 3.35 -11.14
CA HIS A 62 19.29 4.23 -12.23
C HIS A 62 18.74 5.64 -12.34
#